data_AF-A0A9X5E1A4-F1
#
_entry.id   AF-A0A9X5E1A4-F1
#
_cell.length_a   1.000
_cell.length_b   1.000
_cell.length_c   1.000
_cell.angle_alpha   90.00
_cell.angle_beta   90.00
_cell.angle_gamma   90.00
#
_symmetry.space_group_name_H-M   'P 1'
#
loop_
_entity.id
_entity.type
_entity.pdbx_description
1 polymer ?
#
loop_
_entity_poly.entity_id
_entity_poly.type
_entity_poly.pdbx_seq_one_letter_code
_entity_poly.pdbx_strand_id
1 'polypeptide(L)'
;MNVTSHGESTLDEIEKLELDFFEVLSAPIPRIVWKENRRYQNSKFLKFVENANKQKVIKRMINKITGIPDVNYAKMWHVLILSAFPEKIKDSVIALGDDIICFSDRDDKITPSFIQKYKIDYIICFGYGRILSQDIIKIVPCINIHGGYLPQNRGPNPNLWSWINGTKKGVSIHYIDKGIDTGDIIVQKEIEFREPITLQSSFDQIVNECTELFASEWPNIRSGMSTRTRQIGKGTFHTMQSQEKLTELLENGGLDMPISEFCQKAKTILAQ
;
A
#
# COMPACT_ATOMS: atom_id res chain seq x y z
N MET A 1 30.24 -46.41 11.48
CA MET A 1 29.75 -45.50 10.43
C MET A 1 28.93 -44.42 11.12
N ASN A 2 29.54 -43.25 11.36
CA ASN A 2 28.86 -42.12 11.97
C ASN A 2 28.34 -41.20 10.87
N VAL A 3 27.03 -41.07 10.79
CA VAL A 3 26.36 -40.04 9.98
C VAL A 3 26.33 -38.79 10.85
N THR A 4 27.17 -37.81 10.56
CA THR A 4 27.13 -36.49 11.19
C THR A 4 26.04 -35.64 10.52
N SER A 5 25.12 -35.14 11.33
CA SER A 5 24.04 -34.21 11.00
C SER A 5 24.60 -32.85 10.56
N HIS A 6 24.65 -32.61 9.25
CA HIS A 6 25.11 -31.33 8.67
C HIS A 6 24.00 -30.23 8.67
N GLY A 7 22.98 -30.36 9.51
CA GLY A 7 21.80 -29.48 9.54
C GLY A 7 21.78 -28.44 10.65
N GLU A 8 22.42 -28.74 11.80
CA GLU A 8 22.37 -27.86 12.99
C GLU A 8 23.45 -26.78 12.96
N SER A 9 24.59 -27.05 12.32
CA SER A 9 25.74 -26.12 12.31
C SER A 9 25.50 -24.79 11.57
N THR A 10 24.45 -24.68 10.76
CA THR A 10 24.17 -23.45 9.98
C THR A 10 23.35 -22.42 10.75
N LEU A 11 22.56 -22.84 11.74
CA LEU A 11 21.83 -21.92 12.61
C LEU A 11 22.77 -21.24 13.62
N ASP A 12 23.66 -22.03 14.22
CA ASP A 12 24.68 -21.55 15.15
C ASP A 12 25.70 -20.61 14.48
N GLU A 13 25.97 -20.79 13.18
CA GLU A 13 26.82 -19.89 12.40
C GLU A 13 26.13 -18.55 12.08
N ILE A 14 24.79 -18.50 12.01
CA ILE A 14 24.02 -17.29 11.75
C ILE A 14 23.85 -16.46 13.03
N GLU A 15 23.63 -17.10 14.19
CA GLU A 15 23.61 -16.42 15.49
C GLU A 15 24.96 -15.75 15.82
N LYS A 16 26.07 -16.33 15.36
CA LYS A 16 27.41 -15.78 15.55
C LYS A 16 27.76 -14.58 14.67
N LEU A 17 26.94 -14.26 13.67
CA LEU A 17 27.30 -13.24 12.68
C LEU A 17 27.05 -11.79 13.13
N GLU A 18 26.48 -11.53 14.32
CA GLU A 18 26.17 -10.16 14.82
C GLU A 18 25.60 -9.24 13.72
N LEU A 19 24.85 -9.81 12.78
CA LEU A 19 24.20 -9.03 11.75
C LEU A 19 22.93 -8.50 12.40
N ASP A 20 22.87 -7.17 12.54
CA ASP A 20 21.71 -6.50 13.08
C ASP A 20 20.50 -6.90 12.23
N PHE A 21 19.62 -7.71 12.84
CA PHE A 21 18.59 -8.48 12.16
C PHE A 21 17.59 -7.56 11.42
N PHE A 22 17.51 -6.31 11.87
CA PHE A 22 16.74 -5.24 11.23
C PHE A 22 17.37 -4.73 9.93
N GLU A 23 18.71 -4.64 9.81
CA GLU A 23 19.37 -4.20 8.57
C GLU A 23 19.16 -5.20 7.42
N VAL A 24 19.09 -6.49 7.72
CA VAL A 24 18.89 -7.55 6.70
C VAL A 24 17.48 -7.51 6.11
N LEU A 25 16.47 -7.15 6.91
CA LEU A 25 15.07 -7.05 6.48
C LEU A 25 14.73 -5.68 5.89
N SER A 26 15.44 -4.62 6.29
CA SER A 26 15.25 -3.26 5.78
C SER A 26 16.14 -2.92 4.57
N ALA A 27 17.13 -3.76 4.25
CA ALA A 27 17.90 -3.62 3.03
C ALA A 27 17.00 -3.89 1.81
N PRO A 28 16.91 -2.97 0.83
CA PRO A 28 16.18 -3.21 -0.40
C PRO A 28 16.86 -4.35 -1.16
N ILE A 29 16.23 -5.53 -1.18
CA ILE A 29 16.60 -6.55 -2.15
C ILE A 29 15.80 -6.24 -3.41
N PRO A 30 16.44 -5.59 -4.40
CA PRO A 30 16.88 -6.37 -5.55
C PRO A 30 18.23 -5.92 -6.15
N ARG A 31 19.09 -6.93 -6.41
CA ARG A 31 20.15 -7.11 -7.44
C ARG A 31 21.08 -5.98 -7.91
N ILE A 32 20.84 -4.68 -7.69
CA ILE A 32 21.64 -3.58 -8.27
C ILE A 32 22.54 -2.90 -7.24
N VAL A 33 22.12 -2.77 -5.97
CA VAL A 33 22.95 -2.07 -4.95
C VAL A 33 24.12 -2.92 -4.43
N TRP A 34 24.08 -4.23 -4.62
CA TRP A 34 25.10 -5.15 -4.07
C TRP A 34 26.37 -5.29 -4.91
N LYS A 35 26.35 -4.86 -6.18
CA LYS A 35 27.51 -4.97 -7.08
C LYS A 35 28.55 -3.86 -6.87
N GLU A 36 28.16 -2.68 -6.39
CA GLU A 36 29.07 -1.52 -6.35
C GLU A 36 29.75 -1.33 -4.99
N ASN A 37 29.31 -2.05 -3.96
CA ASN A 37 29.86 -1.93 -2.62
C ASN A 37 30.94 -3.01 -2.36
N ARG A 38 32.23 -2.63 -2.49
CA ARG A 38 33.39 -3.55 -2.35
C ARG A 38 33.43 -4.32 -1.03
N ARG A 39 32.75 -3.84 0.01
CA ARG A 39 32.70 -4.49 1.33
C ARG A 39 31.92 -5.82 1.32
N TYR A 40 30.97 -5.98 0.40
CA TYR A 40 30.09 -7.15 0.36
C TYR A 40 30.51 -8.21 -0.67
N GLN A 41 31.35 -7.88 -1.66
CA GLN A 41 31.74 -8.82 -2.71
C GLN A 41 32.54 -10.05 -2.22
N ASN A 42 33.06 -10.05 -1.00
CA ASN A 42 33.89 -11.14 -0.46
C ASN A 42 33.28 -11.90 0.74
N SER A 43 32.02 -11.64 1.10
CA SER A 43 31.43 -12.37 2.23
C SER A 43 31.01 -13.78 1.77
N LYS A 44 31.37 -14.80 2.56
CA LYS A 44 30.86 -16.18 2.46
C LYS A 44 29.32 -16.24 2.38
N PHE A 45 28.64 -15.16 2.78
CA PHE A 45 27.21 -14.94 2.75
C PHE A 45 26.62 -14.83 1.32
N LEU A 46 27.28 -14.17 0.36
CA LEU A 46 26.77 -14.13 -1.03
C LEU A 46 26.79 -15.51 -1.70
N LYS A 47 27.87 -16.28 -1.49
CA LYS A 47 27.95 -17.70 -1.90
C LYS A 47 26.94 -18.59 -1.16
N PHE A 48 26.43 -18.13 -0.02
CA PHE A 48 25.43 -18.84 0.77
C PHE A 48 24.02 -18.63 0.21
N VAL A 49 23.66 -17.43 -0.26
CA VAL A 49 22.30 -17.08 -0.72
C VAL A 49 21.92 -17.72 -2.08
N GLU A 50 22.89 -18.03 -2.95
CA GLU A 50 22.62 -18.49 -4.33
C GLU A 50 22.09 -19.93 -4.49
N ASN A 51 21.92 -20.71 -3.42
CA ASN A 51 21.62 -22.14 -3.54
C ASN A 51 20.15 -22.49 -3.22
N ALA A 52 19.47 -23.21 -4.12
CA ALA A 52 18.02 -23.51 -4.06
C ALA A 52 17.56 -24.21 -2.77
N ASN A 53 18.43 -24.99 -2.13
CA ASN A 53 18.14 -25.64 -0.84
C ASN A 53 18.00 -24.64 0.33
N LYS A 54 18.52 -23.42 0.21
CA LYS A 54 18.55 -22.42 1.30
C LYS A 54 17.38 -21.45 1.26
N GLN A 55 16.68 -21.28 0.13
CA GLN A 55 15.37 -20.61 0.12
C GLN A 55 14.35 -21.32 1.01
N LYS A 56 14.40 -22.67 1.08
CA LYS A 56 13.59 -23.45 2.03
C LYS A 56 13.96 -23.15 3.50
N VAL A 57 15.22 -22.87 3.79
CA VAL A 57 15.69 -22.52 5.15
C VAL A 57 15.24 -21.11 5.54
N ILE A 58 15.39 -20.14 4.63
CA ILE A 58 14.89 -18.77 4.81
C ILE A 58 13.36 -18.78 4.98
N LYS A 59 12.64 -19.55 4.17
CA LYS A 59 11.18 -19.72 4.27
C LYS A 59 10.76 -20.29 5.62
N ARG A 60 11.50 -21.28 6.14
CA ARG A 60 11.27 -21.84 7.48
C ARG A 60 11.58 -20.84 8.60
N MET A 61 12.62 -20.02 8.45
CA MET A 61 12.96 -18.97 9.42
C MET A 61 11.89 -17.87 9.45
N ILE A 62 11.47 -17.37 8.29
CA ILE A 62 10.42 -16.34 8.20
C ILE A 62 9.13 -16.86 8.85
N ASN A 63 8.64 -18.04 8.47
CA ASN A 63 7.42 -18.62 9.05
C ASN A 63 7.51 -18.79 10.58
N LYS A 64 8.69 -19.13 11.12
CA LYS A 64 8.91 -19.32 12.56
C LYS A 64 8.93 -17.99 13.33
N ILE A 65 9.37 -16.91 12.68
CA ILE A 65 9.54 -15.57 13.30
C ILE A 65 8.26 -14.75 13.19
N THR A 66 7.57 -14.81 12.05
CA THR A 66 6.37 -13.99 11.79
C THR A 66 5.07 -14.69 12.21
N GLY A 67 5.11 -16.00 12.50
CA GLY A 67 3.91 -16.81 12.75
C GLY A 67 3.03 -17.01 11.51
N ILE A 68 3.53 -16.60 10.33
CA ILE A 68 2.81 -16.66 9.07
C ILE A 68 2.89 -18.08 8.50
N PRO A 69 1.75 -18.76 8.22
CA PRO A 69 1.75 -20.06 7.56
C PRO A 69 2.27 -19.93 6.14
N ASP A 70 3.28 -20.73 5.82
CA ASP A 70 3.86 -21.04 4.51
C ASP A 70 3.37 -20.17 3.33
N VAL A 71 3.66 -18.85 3.34
CA VAL A 71 3.37 -17.99 2.18
C VAL A 71 4.11 -18.60 1.01
N ASN A 72 3.41 -18.89 -0.07
CA ASN A 72 4.04 -19.48 -1.24
C ASN A 72 4.83 -18.40 -2.00
N TYR A 73 6.00 -18.05 -1.45
CA TYR A 73 7.02 -17.22 -2.11
C TYR A 73 7.50 -17.80 -3.45
N ALA A 74 7.08 -19.03 -3.83
CA ALA A 74 7.44 -19.65 -5.09
C ALA A 74 6.65 -19.12 -6.30
N LYS A 75 5.48 -18.48 -6.10
CA LYS A 75 4.72 -17.85 -7.19
C LYS A 75 5.04 -16.36 -7.21
N MET A 76 5.64 -15.90 -8.30
CA MET A 76 5.71 -14.48 -8.67
C MET A 76 4.32 -14.04 -9.14
N TRP A 77 3.79 -12.95 -8.57
CA TRP A 77 2.52 -12.37 -9.02
C TRP A 77 2.78 -11.28 -10.05
N HIS A 78 1.85 -11.10 -10.98
CA HIS A 78 1.80 -9.92 -11.84
C HIS A 78 0.79 -8.93 -11.26
N VAL A 79 1.27 -7.83 -10.68
CA VAL A 79 0.46 -6.83 -10.00
C VAL A 79 0.29 -5.60 -10.88
N LEU A 80 -0.96 -5.20 -11.10
CA LEU A 80 -1.28 -3.96 -11.79
C LEU A 80 -1.51 -2.85 -10.75
N ILE A 81 -0.65 -1.83 -10.78
CA ILE A 81 -0.78 -0.63 -9.95
C ILE A 81 -1.46 0.46 -10.78
N LEU A 82 -2.64 0.88 -10.34
CA LEU A 82 -3.39 1.99 -10.90
C LEU A 82 -3.26 3.17 -9.95
N SER A 83 -2.39 4.12 -10.25
CA SER A 83 -2.01 5.14 -9.27
C SER A 83 -1.55 6.44 -9.90
N ALA A 84 -1.85 7.55 -9.23
CA ALA A 84 -1.21 8.84 -9.47
C ALA A 84 0.19 8.93 -8.84
N PHE A 85 0.50 8.04 -7.90
CA PHE A 85 1.74 8.01 -7.10
C PHE A 85 2.34 6.59 -7.04
N PRO A 86 2.60 5.91 -8.18
CA PRO A 86 3.06 4.52 -8.19
C PRO A 86 4.39 4.34 -7.44
N GLU A 87 5.27 5.34 -7.44
CA GLU A 87 6.54 5.35 -6.72
C GLU A 87 6.41 5.20 -5.21
N LYS A 88 5.26 5.57 -4.63
CA LYS A 88 5.02 5.43 -3.20
C LYS A 88 4.84 3.98 -2.77
N ILE A 89 4.25 3.14 -3.63
CA ILE A 89 3.81 1.79 -3.23
C ILE A 89 4.47 0.65 -4.01
N LYS A 90 5.12 0.94 -5.14
CA LYS A 90 5.72 -0.08 -6.01
C LYS A 90 6.80 -0.90 -5.31
N ASP A 91 7.61 -0.27 -4.45
CA ASP A 91 8.76 -0.92 -3.82
C ASP A 91 8.30 -1.99 -2.81
N SER A 92 7.18 -1.77 -2.13
CA SER A 92 6.56 -2.76 -1.24
C SER A 92 6.11 -4.02 -1.98
N VAL A 93 5.67 -3.87 -3.24
CA VAL A 93 5.27 -5.00 -4.10
C VAL A 93 6.51 -5.73 -4.63
N ILE A 94 7.49 -5.00 -5.16
CA ILE A 94 8.74 -5.55 -5.69
C ILE A 94 9.53 -6.30 -4.60
N ALA A 95 9.52 -5.81 -3.37
CA ALA A 95 10.23 -6.43 -2.24
C ALA A 95 9.79 -7.88 -1.96
N LEU A 96 8.57 -8.27 -2.37
CA LEU A 96 8.08 -9.65 -2.26
C LEU A 96 8.38 -10.51 -3.50
N GLY A 97 9.11 -9.96 -4.47
CA GLY A 97 9.51 -10.65 -5.71
C GLY A 97 8.42 -10.67 -6.77
N ASP A 98 7.45 -9.75 -6.73
CA ASP A 98 6.37 -9.64 -7.71
C ASP A 98 6.74 -8.73 -8.88
N ASP A 99 6.21 -9.05 -10.06
CA ASP A 99 6.27 -8.20 -11.24
C ASP A 99 5.18 -7.13 -11.16
N ILE A 100 5.50 -5.91 -11.60
CA ILE A 100 4.56 -4.80 -11.60
C ILE A 100 4.34 -4.22 -12.99
N ILE A 101 3.12 -3.76 -13.25
CA ILE A 101 2.78 -2.86 -14.35
C ILE A 101 2.09 -1.65 -13.72
N CYS A 102 2.51 -0.43 -14.07
CA CYS A 102 1.95 0.80 -13.52
C CYS A 102 1.18 1.57 -14.59
N PHE A 103 -0.02 2.03 -14.23
CA PHE A 103 -0.92 2.82 -15.07
C PHE A 103 -1.47 3.99 -14.25
N SER A 104 -1.75 5.08 -14.93
CA SER A 104 -2.32 6.31 -14.40
C SER A 104 -3.63 6.65 -15.12
N ASP A 105 -4.31 7.72 -14.66
CA ASP A 105 -5.49 8.24 -15.35
C ASP A 105 -5.20 8.87 -16.71
N ARG A 106 -3.93 9.00 -17.10
CA ARG A 106 -3.52 9.51 -18.42
C ARG A 106 -3.40 8.40 -19.46
N ASP A 107 -3.30 7.16 -19.01
CA ASP A 107 -3.17 6.00 -19.88
C ASP A 107 -4.52 5.55 -20.45
N ASP A 108 -4.49 4.62 -21.40
CA ASP A 108 -5.69 4.00 -21.93
C ASP A 108 -6.48 3.27 -20.85
N LYS A 109 -7.80 3.18 -21.04
CA LYS A 109 -8.67 2.45 -20.12
C LYS A 109 -8.28 0.97 -20.09
N ILE A 110 -8.06 0.45 -18.89
CA ILE A 110 -7.83 -0.99 -18.69
C ILE A 110 -9.05 -1.79 -19.18
N THR A 111 -8.78 -2.94 -19.80
CA THR A 111 -9.81 -3.84 -20.34
C THR A 111 -9.63 -5.26 -19.78
N PRO A 112 -10.69 -6.10 -19.78
CA PRO A 112 -10.56 -7.52 -19.46
C PRO A 112 -9.47 -8.26 -20.27
N SER A 113 -9.31 -7.93 -21.55
CA SER A 113 -8.29 -8.54 -22.40
C SER A 113 -6.88 -8.14 -22.00
N PHE A 114 -6.67 -6.93 -21.47
CA PHE A 114 -5.41 -6.51 -20.88
C PHE A 114 -5.05 -7.39 -19.67
N ILE A 115 -5.99 -7.55 -18.72
CA ILE A 115 -5.80 -8.38 -17.51
C ILE A 115 -5.38 -9.81 -17.90
N GLN A 116 -6.05 -10.40 -18.89
CA GLN A 116 -5.73 -11.76 -19.37
C GLN A 116 -4.38 -11.83 -20.10
N LYS A 117 -4.11 -10.88 -21.01
CA LYS A 117 -2.88 -10.84 -21.81
C LYS A 117 -1.63 -10.76 -20.93
N TYR A 118 -1.67 -9.90 -19.91
CA TYR A 118 -0.56 -9.69 -18.98
C TYR A 118 -0.63 -10.59 -17.75
N LYS A 119 -1.60 -11.51 -17.70
CA LYS A 119 -1.79 -12.48 -16.60
C LYS A 119 -1.80 -11.81 -15.23
N ILE A 120 -2.45 -10.67 -15.12
CA ILE A 120 -2.54 -9.92 -13.87
C ILE A 120 -3.20 -10.81 -12.82
N ASP A 121 -2.60 -10.86 -11.62
CA ASP A 121 -3.08 -11.62 -10.47
C ASP A 121 -3.77 -10.73 -9.42
N TYR A 122 -3.40 -9.45 -9.34
CA TYR A 122 -3.93 -8.49 -8.36
C TYR A 122 -3.94 -7.06 -8.94
N ILE A 123 -4.93 -6.25 -8.56
CA ILE A 123 -4.98 -4.82 -8.87
C ILE A 123 -4.94 -3.98 -7.59
N ILE A 124 -4.09 -2.96 -7.57
CA ILE A 124 -3.97 -2.00 -6.46
C ILE A 124 -4.27 -0.61 -7.00
N CYS A 125 -5.29 0.04 -6.45
CA CYS A 125 -5.62 1.43 -6.74
C CYS A 125 -5.08 2.35 -5.64
N PHE A 126 -4.45 3.46 -6.03
CA PHE A 126 -4.04 4.52 -5.10
C PHE A 126 -4.14 5.90 -5.77
N GLY A 127 -5.19 6.66 -5.46
CA GLY A 127 -5.43 7.94 -6.14
C GLY A 127 -5.75 7.77 -7.64
N TYR A 128 -6.38 6.66 -8.03
CA TYR A 128 -6.84 6.43 -9.39
C TYR A 128 -8.22 7.09 -9.59
N GLY A 129 -8.29 8.08 -10.46
CA GLY A 129 -9.47 8.91 -10.71
C GLY A 129 -10.53 8.28 -11.61
N ARG A 130 -10.37 7.02 -12.03
CA ARG A 130 -11.34 6.30 -12.87
C ARG A 130 -12.01 5.15 -12.13
N ILE A 131 -13.30 4.98 -12.37
CA ILE A 131 -14.08 3.85 -11.85
C ILE A 131 -13.71 2.57 -12.61
N LEU A 132 -13.33 1.52 -11.88
CA LEU A 132 -13.11 0.19 -12.45
C LEU A 132 -14.43 -0.45 -12.89
N SER A 133 -14.43 -1.05 -14.09
CA SER A 133 -15.61 -1.76 -14.56
C SER A 133 -15.82 -3.06 -13.78
N GLN A 134 -17.09 -3.47 -13.67
CA GLN A 134 -17.45 -4.75 -13.03
C GLN A 134 -16.78 -5.94 -13.69
N ASP A 135 -16.54 -5.87 -15.00
CA ASP A 135 -15.87 -6.95 -15.73
C ASP A 135 -14.41 -7.11 -15.30
N ILE A 136 -13.73 -6.04 -14.88
CA ILE A 136 -12.37 -6.14 -14.32
C ILE A 136 -12.41 -6.69 -12.89
N ILE A 137 -13.29 -6.13 -12.05
CA ILE A 137 -13.41 -6.48 -10.62
C ILE A 137 -13.73 -7.97 -10.43
N LYS A 138 -14.42 -8.60 -11.38
CA LYS A 138 -14.76 -10.03 -11.35
C LYS A 138 -13.61 -10.96 -11.77
N ILE A 139 -12.60 -10.47 -12.47
CA ILE A 139 -11.51 -11.31 -12.99
C ILE A 139 -10.41 -11.50 -11.95
N VAL A 140 -10.06 -10.44 -11.23
CA VAL A 140 -8.97 -10.42 -10.25
C VAL A 140 -9.36 -9.65 -9.00
N PRO A 141 -8.81 -10.03 -7.83
CA PRO A 141 -8.97 -9.22 -6.62
C PRO A 141 -8.40 -7.82 -6.84
N CYS A 142 -9.17 -6.83 -6.37
CA CYS A 142 -8.84 -5.42 -6.50
C CYS A 142 -8.96 -4.77 -5.12
N ILE A 143 -7.95 -4.00 -4.71
CA ILE A 143 -8.00 -3.16 -3.50
C ILE A 143 -7.79 -1.71 -3.86
N ASN A 144 -8.29 -0.83 -2.99
CA ASN A 144 -8.05 0.60 -3.05
C ASN A 144 -7.41 1.06 -1.73
N ILE A 145 -6.42 1.95 -1.86
CA ILE A 145 -5.78 2.67 -0.76
C ILE A 145 -6.45 4.04 -0.71
N HIS A 146 -7.37 4.22 0.24
CA HIS A 146 -8.20 5.42 0.38
C HIS A 146 -7.68 6.31 1.50
N GLY A 147 -7.44 7.60 1.19
CA GLY A 147 -6.99 8.62 2.14
C GLY A 147 -8.09 9.13 3.09
N GLY A 148 -9.05 8.29 3.45
CA GLY A 148 -10.16 8.60 4.34
C GLY A 148 -10.48 7.48 5.32
N TYR A 149 -11.07 7.83 6.46
CA TYR A 149 -11.53 6.86 7.46
C TYR A 149 -12.95 6.37 7.14
N LEU A 150 -13.03 5.29 6.37
CA LEU A 150 -14.29 4.69 5.95
C LEU A 150 -15.16 4.25 7.13
N PRO A 151 -16.50 4.35 7.03
CA PRO A 151 -17.29 4.67 5.83
C PRO A 151 -17.49 6.18 5.57
N GLN A 152 -16.80 7.07 6.28
CA GLN A 152 -16.94 8.53 6.08
C GLN A 152 -16.10 9.00 4.91
N ASN A 153 -16.59 10.04 4.23
CA ASN A 153 -15.93 10.73 3.11
C ASN A 153 -15.48 9.77 2.00
N ARG A 154 -16.40 8.92 1.52
CA ARG A 154 -16.20 8.15 0.28
C ARG A 154 -16.14 9.09 -0.92
N GLY A 155 -15.48 8.64 -1.98
CA GLY A 155 -15.30 9.41 -3.19
C GLY A 155 -14.09 10.35 -3.12
N PRO A 156 -14.05 11.36 -4.01
CA PRO A 156 -12.87 12.21 -4.16
C PRO A 156 -12.61 13.09 -2.93
N ASN A 157 -11.33 13.41 -2.74
CA ASN A 157 -10.81 14.37 -1.77
C ASN A 157 -11.27 14.13 -0.32
N PRO A 158 -11.12 12.90 0.21
CA PRO A 158 -11.54 12.55 1.57
C PRO A 158 -10.91 13.43 2.66
N ASN A 159 -9.64 13.85 2.49
CA ASN A 159 -8.96 14.76 3.42
C ASN A 159 -9.72 16.08 3.57
N LEU A 160 -10.03 16.75 2.45
CA LEU A 160 -10.77 17.99 2.38
C LEU A 160 -12.10 17.88 3.15
N TRP A 161 -12.90 16.88 2.81
CA TRP A 161 -14.22 16.68 3.42
C TRP A 161 -14.14 16.34 4.91
N SER A 162 -13.10 15.61 5.33
CA SER A 162 -12.91 15.27 6.74
C SER A 162 -12.64 16.50 7.63
N TRP A 163 -11.95 17.50 7.09
CA TRP A 163 -11.72 18.78 7.76
C TRP A 163 -13.00 19.61 7.82
N ILE A 164 -13.67 19.79 6.68
CA ILE A 164 -14.92 20.56 6.59
C ILE A 164 -16.00 19.97 7.51
N ASN A 165 -16.20 18.66 7.46
CA ASN A 165 -17.28 18.00 8.19
C ASN A 165 -16.92 17.67 9.65
N GLY A 166 -15.65 17.88 10.05
CA GLY A 166 -15.18 17.52 11.39
C GLY A 166 -15.26 16.02 11.69
N THR A 167 -15.18 15.17 10.66
CA THR A 167 -15.20 13.71 10.84
C THR A 167 -13.81 13.19 11.17
N LYS A 168 -13.74 11.90 11.55
CA LYS A 168 -12.48 11.17 11.69
C LYS A 168 -11.62 11.29 10.43
N LYS A 169 -10.32 11.41 10.68
CA LYS A 169 -9.28 11.48 9.65
C LYS A 169 -8.45 10.22 9.74
N GLY A 170 -8.01 9.73 8.61
CA GLY A 170 -7.35 8.45 8.58
C GLY A 170 -7.27 7.89 7.18
N VAL A 171 -6.77 6.67 7.11
CA VAL A 171 -6.56 5.94 5.88
C VAL A 171 -7.24 4.58 5.99
N SER A 172 -7.74 4.07 4.87
CA SER A 172 -8.39 2.77 4.80
C SER A 172 -7.89 2.01 3.57
N ILE A 173 -7.50 0.76 3.75
CA ILE A 173 -7.30 -0.19 2.65
C ILE A 173 -8.52 -1.08 2.61
N HIS A 174 -9.16 -1.16 1.45
CA HIS A 174 -10.40 -1.92 1.30
C HIS A 174 -10.47 -2.62 -0.06
N TYR A 175 -11.27 -3.66 -0.15
CA TYR A 175 -11.59 -4.29 -1.43
C TYR A 175 -12.46 -3.37 -2.28
N ILE A 176 -12.27 -3.41 -3.59
CA ILE A 176 -13.13 -2.71 -4.54
C ILE A 176 -14.36 -3.59 -4.83
N ASP A 177 -15.54 -2.98 -4.80
CA ASP A 177 -16.80 -3.60 -5.18
C ASP A 177 -17.51 -2.75 -6.25
N LYS A 178 -18.84 -2.88 -6.38
CA LYS A 178 -19.61 -2.14 -7.38
C LYS A 178 -19.90 -0.68 -7.06
N GLY A 179 -19.69 -0.25 -5.82
CA GLY A 179 -19.84 1.14 -5.44
C GLY A 179 -18.50 1.86 -5.36
N ILE A 180 -18.54 3.11 -4.90
CA ILE A 180 -17.36 3.94 -4.70
C ILE A 180 -17.00 3.87 -3.22
N ASP A 181 -15.83 3.30 -2.93
CA ASP A 181 -15.28 3.10 -1.59
C ASP A 181 -16.21 2.38 -0.61
N THR A 182 -17.01 1.43 -1.10
CA THR A 182 -18.03 0.69 -0.33
C THR A 182 -17.65 -0.74 0.05
N GLY A 183 -16.62 -1.30 -0.57
CA GLY A 183 -16.23 -2.68 -0.33
C GLY A 183 -15.66 -2.93 1.07
N ASP A 184 -15.51 -4.20 1.40
CA ASP A 184 -15.08 -4.62 2.74
C ASP A 184 -13.68 -4.07 3.08
N ILE A 185 -13.55 -3.58 4.31
CA ILE A 185 -12.31 -3.03 4.88
C ILE A 185 -11.34 -4.17 5.18
N ILE A 186 -10.08 -3.97 4.81
CA ILE A 186 -8.94 -4.82 5.18
C ILE A 186 -8.31 -4.27 6.46
N VAL A 187 -7.95 -2.98 6.46
CA VAL A 187 -7.33 -2.29 7.59
C VAL A 187 -7.65 -0.79 7.54
N GLN A 188 -7.63 -0.13 8.70
CA GLN A 188 -7.73 1.32 8.80
C GLN A 188 -6.78 1.86 9.87
N LYS A 189 -6.33 3.09 9.69
CA LYS A 189 -5.56 3.84 10.68
C LYS A 189 -6.17 5.22 10.86
N GLU A 190 -6.51 5.57 12.09
CA GLU A 190 -6.91 6.94 12.46
C GLU A 190 -5.65 7.80 12.60
N ILE A 191 -5.72 9.04 12.13
CA ILE A 191 -4.58 9.97 12.10
C ILE A 191 -4.93 11.20 12.92
N GLU A 192 -4.05 11.52 13.85
CA GLU A 192 -4.07 12.78 14.58
C GLU A 192 -3.16 13.82 13.90
N PHE A 193 -3.63 15.05 13.83
CA PHE A 193 -2.89 16.17 13.28
C PHE A 193 -2.55 17.16 14.39
N ARG A 194 -1.36 17.74 14.32
CA ARG A 194 -0.91 18.79 15.24
C ARG A 194 -0.88 20.12 14.52
N GLU A 195 -1.30 21.17 15.22
CA GLU A 195 -1.20 22.53 14.73
C GLU A 195 0.25 23.04 14.82
N PRO A 196 0.69 23.91 13.88
CA PRO A 196 -0.06 24.43 12.74
C PRO A 196 -0.23 23.39 11.61
N ILE A 197 -1.44 23.27 11.06
CA ILE A 197 -1.73 22.38 9.93
C ILE A 197 -2.48 23.12 8.80
N THR A 198 -2.25 22.68 7.57
CA THR A 198 -2.90 23.19 6.36
C THR A 198 -3.54 22.02 5.61
N LEU A 199 -4.33 22.30 4.57
CA LEU A 199 -4.85 21.22 3.72
C LEU A 199 -3.71 20.48 3.01
N GLN A 200 -2.68 21.19 2.56
CA GLN A 200 -1.53 20.60 1.89
C GLN A 200 -0.72 19.70 2.83
N SER A 201 -0.32 20.20 4.01
CA SER A 201 0.48 19.42 4.94
C SER A 201 -0.28 18.22 5.52
N SER A 202 -1.59 18.34 5.72
CA SER A 202 -2.42 17.19 6.11
C SER A 202 -2.58 16.16 4.99
N PHE A 203 -2.66 16.58 3.73
CA PHE A 203 -2.68 15.68 2.58
C PHE A 203 -1.37 14.90 2.46
N ASP A 204 -0.22 15.59 2.58
CA ASP A 204 1.10 14.95 2.51
C ASP A 204 1.27 13.89 3.61
N GLN A 205 0.82 14.19 4.82
CA GLN A 205 0.82 13.22 5.92
C GLN A 205 -0.10 12.03 5.62
N ILE A 206 -1.31 12.24 5.09
CA ILE A 206 -2.21 11.14 4.69
C ILE A 206 -1.58 10.25 3.61
N VAL A 207 -0.91 10.82 2.61
CA VAL A 207 -0.24 10.04 1.56
C VAL A 207 0.88 9.18 2.15
N ASN A 208 1.66 9.71 3.08
CA ASN A 208 2.69 8.93 3.78
C ASN A 208 2.07 7.80 4.61
N GLU A 209 0.99 8.09 5.33
CA GLU A 209 0.28 7.10 6.16
C GLU A 209 -0.37 6.00 5.32
N CYS A 210 -0.94 6.33 4.16
CA CYS A 210 -1.40 5.36 3.16
C CYS A 210 -0.27 4.43 2.71
N THR A 211 0.90 5.01 2.46
CA THR A 211 2.08 4.29 1.98
C THR A 211 2.62 3.32 3.02
N GLU A 212 2.79 3.80 4.26
CA GLU A 212 3.27 2.99 5.37
C GLU A 212 2.30 1.85 5.71
N LEU A 213 1.00 2.14 5.78
CA LEU A 213 -0.01 1.13 6.08
C LEU A 213 -0.09 0.07 4.97
N PHE A 214 0.05 0.48 3.71
CA PHE A 214 0.09 -0.47 2.61
C PHE A 214 1.35 -1.35 2.67
N ALA A 215 2.51 -0.76 2.94
CA ALA A 215 3.76 -1.50 3.05
C ALA A 215 3.70 -2.56 4.16
N SER A 216 3.08 -2.25 5.30
CA SER A 216 2.93 -3.21 6.40
C SER A 216 1.92 -4.32 6.09
N GLU A 217 0.85 -4.02 5.35
CA GLU A 217 -0.23 -4.98 5.10
C GLU A 217 -0.12 -5.77 3.80
N TRP A 218 0.65 -5.30 2.80
CA TRP A 218 0.78 -6.00 1.53
C TRP A 218 1.19 -7.48 1.67
N PRO A 219 2.14 -7.87 2.56
CA PRO A 219 2.44 -9.27 2.79
C PRO A 219 1.24 -10.10 3.25
N ASN A 220 0.38 -9.55 4.12
CA ASN A 220 -0.83 -10.21 4.62
C ASN A 220 -1.93 -10.30 3.54
N ILE A 221 -2.11 -9.22 2.79
CA ILE A 221 -3.06 -9.17 1.67
C ILE A 221 -2.66 -10.17 0.59
N ARG A 222 -1.40 -10.16 0.17
CA ARG A 222 -0.84 -11.02 -0.88
C ARG A 222 -0.89 -12.50 -0.51
N SER A 223 -0.69 -12.82 0.77
CA SER A 223 -0.78 -14.20 1.29
C SER A 223 -2.22 -14.67 1.53
N GLY A 224 -3.21 -13.78 1.41
CA GLY A 224 -4.62 -14.09 1.67
C GLY A 224 -4.97 -14.22 3.15
N MET A 225 -4.12 -13.69 4.05
CA MET A 225 -4.36 -13.69 5.50
C MET A 225 -5.07 -12.43 5.99
N SER A 226 -5.24 -11.43 5.14
CA SER A 226 -5.92 -10.18 5.49
C SER A 226 -7.36 -10.43 5.92
N THR A 227 -7.80 -9.70 6.95
CA THR A 227 -9.21 -9.72 7.35
C THR A 227 -10.11 -9.08 6.31
N ARG A 228 -11.41 -9.34 6.40
CA ARG A 228 -12.41 -8.75 5.53
C ARG A 228 -13.62 -8.34 6.36
N THR A 229 -13.67 -7.06 6.71
CA THR A 229 -14.70 -6.50 7.60
C THR A 229 -15.67 -5.65 6.79
N ARG A 230 -16.95 -6.02 6.80
CA ARG A 230 -17.98 -5.22 6.14
C ARG A 230 -18.05 -3.83 6.76
N GLN A 231 -18.14 -2.79 5.94
CA GLN A 231 -18.36 -1.44 6.43
C GLN A 231 -19.70 -1.34 7.18
N ILE A 232 -19.68 -0.77 8.39
CA ILE A 232 -20.87 -0.60 9.24
C ILE A 232 -21.25 0.88 9.30
N GLY A 233 -22.55 1.16 9.17
CA GLY A 233 -23.11 2.51 9.24
C GLY A 233 -23.31 3.16 7.86
N LYS A 234 -24.06 4.26 7.85
CA LYS A 234 -24.47 4.94 6.60
C LYS A 234 -23.27 5.55 5.85
N GLY A 235 -22.29 6.08 6.58
CA GLY A 235 -21.17 6.82 6.01
C GLY A 235 -21.60 8.13 5.34
N THR A 236 -20.67 8.75 4.62
CA THR A 236 -20.90 9.92 3.76
C THR A 236 -20.20 9.70 2.42
N PHE A 237 -20.69 10.36 1.38
CA PHE A 237 -20.16 10.29 0.02
C PHE A 237 -20.23 11.67 -0.60
N HIS A 238 -19.15 12.07 -1.27
CA HIS A 238 -19.03 13.35 -1.94
C HIS A 238 -18.70 13.14 -3.42
N THR A 239 -18.95 14.14 -4.26
CA THR A 239 -18.60 14.11 -5.69
C THR A 239 -17.68 15.26 -6.05
N MET A 240 -17.05 15.21 -7.21
CA MET A 240 -16.31 16.37 -7.74
C MET A 240 -17.22 17.60 -7.86
N GLN A 241 -18.49 17.40 -8.23
CA GLN A 241 -19.49 18.48 -8.30
C GLN A 241 -19.74 19.13 -6.93
N SER A 242 -19.74 18.35 -5.84
CA SER A 242 -19.84 18.91 -4.49
C SER A 242 -18.66 19.83 -4.14
N GLN A 243 -17.49 19.57 -4.72
CA GLN A 243 -16.28 20.37 -4.52
C GLN A 243 -16.19 21.59 -5.45
N GLU A 244 -16.90 21.63 -6.58
CA GLU A 244 -16.81 22.73 -7.55
C GLU A 244 -17.01 24.12 -6.92
N LYS A 245 -17.88 24.23 -5.90
CA LYS A 245 -18.08 25.47 -5.15
C LYS A 245 -16.81 25.97 -4.43
N LEU A 246 -15.89 25.07 -4.09
CA LEU A 246 -14.66 25.36 -3.36
C LEU A 246 -13.45 25.59 -4.27
N THR A 247 -13.58 25.43 -5.59
CA THR A 247 -12.46 25.55 -6.54
C THR A 247 -11.73 26.87 -6.39
N GLU A 248 -12.45 28.00 -6.35
CA GLU A 248 -11.83 29.32 -6.19
C GLU A 248 -11.07 29.44 -4.87
N LEU A 249 -11.61 28.90 -3.77
CA LEU A 249 -10.92 28.90 -2.48
C LEU A 249 -9.64 28.06 -2.52
N LEU A 250 -9.69 26.89 -3.15
CA LEU A 250 -8.54 25.99 -3.27
C LEU A 250 -7.43 26.59 -4.14
N GLU A 251 -7.79 27.23 -5.25
CA GLU A 251 -6.85 27.86 -6.19
C GLU A 251 -6.24 29.15 -5.63
N ASN A 252 -7.00 29.90 -4.81
CA ASN A 252 -6.55 31.16 -4.22
C ASN A 252 -5.93 30.98 -2.83
N GLY A 253 -4.96 30.06 -2.72
CA GLY A 253 -4.14 29.86 -1.51
C GLY A 253 -4.81 29.08 -0.38
N GLY A 254 -5.98 28.47 -0.62
CA GLY A 254 -6.68 27.68 0.39
C GLY A 254 -5.92 26.43 0.85
N LEU A 255 -5.01 25.90 0.03
CA LEU A 255 -4.21 24.73 0.37
C LEU A 255 -3.20 25.00 1.50
N ASP A 256 -2.63 26.21 1.53
CA ASP A 256 -1.55 26.60 2.46
C ASP A 256 -2.06 27.46 3.64
N MET A 257 -3.33 27.82 3.61
CA MET A 257 -4.01 28.54 4.68
C MET A 257 -4.12 27.67 5.96
N PRO A 258 -4.05 28.27 7.17
CA PRO A 258 -4.35 27.55 8.40
C PRO A 258 -5.69 26.82 8.30
N ILE A 259 -5.72 25.55 8.72
CA ILE A 259 -6.88 24.68 8.45
C ILE A 259 -8.18 25.21 9.06
N SER A 260 -8.08 25.91 10.19
CA SER A 260 -9.21 26.53 10.89
C SER A 260 -9.84 27.64 10.05
N GLU A 261 -9.02 28.49 9.43
CA GLU A 261 -9.47 29.55 8.52
C GLU A 261 -10.05 28.94 7.23
N PHE A 262 -9.38 27.93 6.65
CA PHE A 262 -9.90 27.22 5.48
C PHE A 262 -11.30 26.66 5.76
N CYS A 263 -11.49 25.95 6.87
CA CYS A 263 -12.77 25.34 7.23
C CYS A 263 -13.87 26.38 7.43
N GLN A 264 -13.57 27.54 8.00
CA GLN A 264 -14.53 28.62 8.18
C GLN A 264 -15.01 29.17 6.83
N LYS A 265 -14.07 29.45 5.91
CA LYS A 265 -14.40 29.93 4.56
C LYS A 265 -15.16 28.89 3.76
N ALA A 266 -14.70 27.64 3.76
CA ALA A 266 -15.35 26.54 3.05
C ALA A 266 -16.80 26.32 3.50
N LYS A 267 -17.07 26.33 4.81
CA LYS A 267 -18.44 26.21 5.34
C LYS A 267 -19.34 27.36 4.92
N THR A 268 -18.79 28.57 4.85
CA THR A 268 -19.53 29.77 4.41
C THR A 268 -19.93 29.64 2.93
N ILE A 269 -19.00 29.21 2.08
CA ILE A 269 -19.24 29.00 0.64
C ILE A 269 -20.25 27.88 0.41
N LEU A 270 -20.15 26.76 1.13
CA LEU A 270 -21.05 25.62 0.96
C LEU A 270 -22.49 25.90 1.43
N ALA A 271 -22.70 26.88 2.31
CA ALA A 271 -24.02 27.27 2.80
C ALA A 271 -24.80 28.20 1.85
N GLN A 272 -24.15 28.71 0.80
CA GLN A 272 -24.74 29.53 -0.26
C GLN A 272 -25.29 28.64 -1.40
#